data_AF-A0A7C2PAW5-F1
#
_entry.id   AF-A0A7C2PAW5-F1
#
_cell.length_a   1.000
_cell.length_b   1.000
_cell.length_c   1.000
_cell.angle_alpha   90.00
_cell.angle_beta   90.00
_cell.angle_gamma   90.00
#
_symmetry.space_group_name_H-M   'P 1'
#
loop_
_entity.id
_entity.type
_entity.pdbx_description
1 polymer ?
#
loop_
_entity_poly.entity_id
_entity_poly.type
_entity_poly.pdbx_seq_one_letter_code
_entity_poly.pdbx_strand_id
1 'polypeptide(L)'
;MSVLRIVLVVALPWLSGCAEEEVQFTEIKRPGERITAAEWGAFERIVKALPEPKLAPLADVAMPLPQWQDARTLPVQELVFEERRALADAWDPERVARRFARSRSLPRLLRRERLTVEQFTSLALAIGAAMRRSKLPEDYPWEDLLQRGRGAIDALQRDQRLFSGLPVDVRHRLLDEAVWLHRVDRAQRLREVPAENVALVNKHADWLAEVMPQFFQSHPLDDVTDMLEEYGLPFSELAETGRDDELRWNPAQAVIGRAAP
;
A
#
# COMPACT_ATOMS: atom_id res chain seq x y z
N MET A 1 79.95 13.35 -34.93
CA MET A 1 79.02 14.50 -34.82
C MET A 1 77.62 13.96 -34.88
N SER A 2 76.96 13.97 -33.71
CA SER A 2 75.70 13.30 -33.43
C SER A 2 74.54 14.30 -33.57
N VAL A 3 73.43 13.90 -34.20
CA VAL A 3 72.11 14.46 -33.88
C VAL A 3 71.05 13.37 -34.12
N LEU A 4 70.66 12.67 -33.04
CA LEU A 4 69.49 11.80 -33.02
C LEU A 4 68.32 12.64 -32.48
N ARG A 5 67.32 12.93 -33.32
CA ARG A 5 66.08 13.62 -32.91
C ARG A 5 65.13 12.61 -32.27
N ILE A 6 64.95 12.69 -30.96
CA ILE A 6 63.90 11.98 -30.23
C ILE A 6 62.63 12.82 -30.34
N VAL A 7 61.60 12.29 -31.01
CA VAL A 7 60.25 12.84 -31.02
C VAL A 7 59.55 12.34 -29.75
N LEU A 8 59.37 13.24 -28.79
CA LEU A 8 58.62 12.98 -27.56
C LEU A 8 57.12 13.16 -27.87
N VAL A 9 56.40 12.07 -28.10
CA VAL A 9 54.94 12.07 -28.16
C VAL A 9 54.41 12.16 -26.72
N VAL A 10 53.95 13.35 -26.35
CA VAL A 10 53.22 13.57 -25.10
C VAL A 10 51.83 12.97 -25.26
N ALA A 11 51.66 11.76 -24.76
CA ALA A 11 50.34 11.16 -24.56
C ALA A 11 49.66 11.88 -23.39
N LEU A 12 48.74 12.80 -23.70
CA LEU A 12 47.76 13.29 -22.74
C LEU A 12 46.83 12.12 -22.38
N PRO A 13 46.78 11.65 -21.12
CA PRO A 13 45.68 10.80 -20.70
C PRO A 13 44.45 11.70 -20.66
N TRP A 14 43.54 11.46 -21.58
CA TRP A 14 42.18 11.97 -21.50
C TRP A 14 41.62 11.46 -20.17
N LEU A 15 41.43 12.40 -19.24
CA LEU A 15 40.60 12.22 -18.06
C LEU A 15 39.21 11.84 -18.58
N SER A 16 38.94 10.54 -18.60
CA SER A 16 37.61 9.99 -18.69
C SER A 16 36.84 10.48 -17.46
N GLY A 17 36.23 11.65 -17.60
CA GLY A 17 35.13 12.04 -16.76
C GLY A 17 34.09 10.95 -16.90
N CYS A 18 33.96 10.12 -15.86
CA CYS A 18 32.71 9.44 -15.60
C CYS A 18 31.67 10.55 -15.45
N ALA A 19 31.02 10.91 -16.56
CA ALA A 19 29.78 11.63 -16.49
C ALA A 19 28.86 10.71 -15.69
N GLU A 20 28.62 11.05 -14.43
CA GLU A 20 27.47 10.53 -13.69
C GLU A 20 26.28 10.75 -14.61
N GLU A 21 25.79 9.65 -15.18
CA GLU A 21 24.66 9.65 -16.08
C GLU A 21 23.52 10.33 -15.31
N GLU A 22 23.15 11.53 -15.76
CA GLU A 22 22.17 12.35 -15.06
C GLU A 22 20.85 11.58 -15.00
N VAL A 23 20.51 11.06 -13.81
CA VAL A 23 19.29 10.28 -13.62
C VAL A 23 18.09 11.19 -13.87
N GLN A 24 17.44 10.99 -15.02
CA GLN A 24 16.17 11.63 -15.34
C GLN A 24 15.04 10.69 -14.93
N PHE A 25 14.24 11.12 -13.96
CA PHE A 25 13.01 10.43 -13.63
C PHE A 25 11.96 10.83 -14.66
N THR A 26 11.62 9.92 -15.57
CA THR A 26 10.67 10.21 -16.66
C THR A 26 9.27 9.67 -16.40
N GLU A 27 9.11 8.76 -15.42
CA GLU A 27 7.88 7.98 -15.24
C GLU A 27 7.31 8.10 -13.82
N ILE A 28 5.98 7.96 -13.71
CA ILE A 28 5.27 7.85 -12.43
C ILE A 28 5.35 6.39 -11.99
N LYS A 29 5.88 6.15 -10.78
CA LYS A 29 6.16 4.81 -10.29
C LYS A 29 4.89 4.01 -10.03
N ARG A 30 4.78 2.81 -10.60
CA ARG A 30 3.70 1.88 -10.23
C ARG A 30 4.11 1.06 -9.00
N PRO A 31 3.15 0.62 -8.16
CA PRO A 31 3.46 -0.26 -7.02
C PRO A 31 4.22 -1.53 -7.40
N GLY A 32 3.98 -2.06 -8.61
CA GLY A 32 4.63 -3.25 -9.13
C GLY A 32 6.04 -3.05 -9.74
N GLU A 33 6.57 -1.83 -9.75
CA GLU A 33 7.87 -1.54 -10.34
C GLU A 33 8.98 -1.56 -9.29
N ARG A 34 10.12 -2.15 -9.66
CA ARG A 34 11.29 -2.21 -8.79
C ARG A 34 11.83 -0.81 -8.49
N ILE A 35 12.03 -0.49 -7.23
CA ILE A 35 12.66 0.75 -6.78
C ILE A 35 14.17 0.62 -6.97
N THR A 36 14.74 1.55 -7.73
CA THR A 36 16.17 1.65 -8.00
C THR A 36 16.91 2.32 -6.84
N ALA A 37 18.23 2.14 -6.77
CA ALA A 37 19.06 2.79 -5.76
C ALA A 37 19.02 4.32 -5.86
N ALA A 38 18.92 4.86 -7.08
CA ALA A 38 18.81 6.31 -7.31
C ALA A 38 17.48 6.88 -6.79
N GLU A 39 16.37 6.20 -7.08
CA GLU A 39 15.04 6.56 -6.56
C GLU A 39 15.02 6.54 -5.04
N TRP A 40 15.52 5.46 -4.42
CA TRP A 40 15.63 5.37 -2.97
C TRP A 40 16.46 6.51 -2.37
N GLY A 41 17.63 6.80 -2.96
CA GLY A 41 18.50 7.88 -2.50
C GLY A 41 17.84 9.25 -2.60
N ALA A 42 17.10 9.51 -3.69
CA ALA A 42 16.33 10.74 -3.85
C ALA A 42 15.21 10.86 -2.81
N PHE A 43 14.43 9.79 -2.60
CA PHE A 43 13.39 9.73 -1.58
C PHE A 43 13.96 10.04 -0.19
N GLU A 44 15.04 9.38 0.19
CA GLU A 44 15.68 9.57 1.50
C GLU A 44 16.15 11.01 1.72
N ARG A 45 16.82 11.61 0.73
CA ARG A 45 17.28 13.02 0.80
C ARG A 45 16.12 14.00 0.93
N ILE A 46 15.04 13.80 0.17
CA ILE A 46 13.85 14.65 0.24
C ILE A 46 13.20 14.53 1.62
N VAL A 47 12.93 13.31 2.07
CA VAL A 47 12.23 13.06 3.35
C VAL A 47 13.05 13.55 4.54
N LYS A 48 14.38 13.39 4.54
CA LYS A 48 15.24 13.96 5.59
C LYS A 48 15.19 15.48 5.67
N ALA A 49 14.96 16.15 4.55
CA ALA A 49 14.90 17.61 4.46
C ALA A 49 13.47 18.19 4.60
N LEU A 50 12.45 17.35 4.65
CA LEU A 50 11.06 17.78 4.89
C LEU A 50 10.85 18.19 6.36
N PRO A 51 10.08 19.27 6.62
CA PRO A 51 9.68 19.63 7.97
C PRO A 51 8.68 18.61 8.53
N GLU A 52 8.65 18.50 9.85
CA GLU A 52 7.65 17.67 10.54
C GLU A 52 6.25 18.33 10.52
N PRO A 53 5.16 17.53 10.51
CA PRO A 53 5.15 16.07 10.36
C PRO A 53 5.46 15.63 8.92
N LYS A 54 6.41 14.71 8.76
CA LYS A 54 6.80 14.16 7.46
C LYS A 54 5.66 13.38 6.82
N LEU A 55 5.53 13.53 5.49
CA LEU A 55 4.64 12.73 4.64
C LEU A 55 3.18 12.65 5.11
N ALA A 56 2.70 13.59 5.93
CA ALA A 56 1.33 13.60 6.47
C ALA A 56 0.23 13.43 5.39
N PRO A 57 0.35 13.99 4.17
CA PRO A 57 -0.66 13.80 3.12
C PRO A 57 -0.87 12.34 2.67
N LEU A 58 0.08 11.44 2.95
CA LEU A 58 -0.06 10.02 2.63
C LEU A 58 -0.95 9.26 3.63
N ALA A 59 -1.25 9.83 4.80
CA ALA A 59 -2.15 9.19 5.77
C ALA A 59 -3.57 9.02 5.20
N ASP A 60 -4.01 9.94 4.34
CA ASP A 60 -5.33 9.94 3.69
C ASP A 60 -5.50 8.82 2.65
N VAL A 61 -4.48 8.00 2.41
CA VAL A 61 -4.57 6.77 1.62
C VAL A 61 -5.29 5.66 2.43
N ALA A 62 -5.32 5.80 3.76
CA ALA A 62 -6.09 4.97 4.65
C ALA A 62 -7.59 5.29 4.51
N MET A 63 -8.27 4.57 3.62
CA MET A 63 -9.72 4.68 3.48
C MET A 63 -10.42 3.94 4.64
N PRO A 64 -11.45 4.54 5.25
CA PRO A 64 -12.30 3.83 6.21
C PRO A 64 -13.09 2.73 5.51
N LEU A 65 -13.57 1.74 6.27
CA LEU A 65 -14.48 0.72 5.76
C LEU A 65 -15.76 1.33 5.17
N PRO A 66 -16.47 0.61 4.28
CA PRO A 66 -17.72 1.08 3.70
C PRO A 66 -18.73 1.46 4.80
N GLN A 67 -19.23 2.70 4.73
CA GLN A 67 -20.22 3.25 5.67
C GLN A 67 -21.38 3.87 4.88
N TRP A 68 -22.11 3.06 4.13
CA TRP A 68 -23.27 3.55 3.38
C TRP A 68 -24.39 3.95 4.34
N GLN A 69 -24.80 5.22 4.26
CA GLN A 69 -25.87 5.74 5.12
C GLN A 69 -27.19 5.03 4.82
N ASP A 70 -27.96 4.72 5.86
CA ASP A 70 -29.28 4.06 5.73
C ASP A 70 -30.24 4.77 4.78
N ALA A 71 -30.15 6.10 4.71
CA ALA A 71 -31.00 6.93 3.85
C ALA A 71 -30.54 6.96 2.37
N ARG A 72 -29.50 6.24 1.97
CA ARG A 72 -29.01 6.25 0.59
C ARG A 72 -30.06 5.66 -0.36
N THR A 73 -30.46 6.46 -1.33
CA THR A 73 -31.44 6.11 -2.36
C THR A 73 -30.81 5.53 -3.62
N LEU A 74 -29.51 5.23 -3.59
CA LEU A 74 -28.84 4.57 -4.72
C LEU A 74 -29.10 3.06 -4.67
N PRO A 75 -29.17 2.40 -5.85
CA PRO A 75 -29.05 0.95 -5.93
C PRO A 75 -27.72 0.46 -5.35
N VAL A 76 -27.69 -0.76 -4.82
CA VAL A 76 -26.47 -1.37 -4.27
C VAL A 76 -25.32 -1.38 -5.29
N GLN A 77 -25.59 -1.73 -6.56
CA GLN A 77 -24.57 -1.68 -7.62
C GLN A 77 -23.90 -0.30 -7.78
N GLU A 78 -24.64 0.79 -7.58
CA GLU A 78 -24.11 2.16 -7.73
C GLU A 78 -23.27 2.53 -6.50
N LEU A 79 -23.68 2.09 -5.31
CA LEU A 79 -22.86 2.24 -4.09
C LEU A 79 -21.53 1.48 -4.22
N VAL A 80 -21.56 0.28 -4.81
CA VAL A 80 -20.34 -0.48 -5.13
C VAL A 80 -19.46 0.30 -6.10
N PHE A 81 -20.03 0.92 -7.14
CA PHE A 81 -19.28 1.74 -8.09
C PHE A 81 -18.66 2.98 -7.42
N GLU A 82 -19.40 3.70 -6.58
CA GLU A 82 -18.90 4.83 -5.79
C GLU A 82 -17.71 4.41 -4.91
N GLU A 83 -17.83 3.27 -4.22
CA GLU A 83 -16.80 2.74 -3.33
C GLU A 83 -15.52 2.37 -4.08
N ARG A 84 -15.63 1.65 -5.20
CA ARG A 84 -14.47 1.28 -6.04
C ARG A 84 -13.76 2.51 -6.60
N ARG A 85 -14.54 3.53 -6.98
CA ARG A 85 -13.98 4.81 -7.44
C ARG A 85 -13.23 5.52 -6.31
N ALA A 86 -13.79 5.55 -5.10
CA ALA A 86 -13.14 6.14 -3.94
C ALA A 86 -11.82 5.42 -3.59
N LEU A 87 -11.80 4.10 -3.64
CA LEU A 87 -10.60 3.28 -3.45
C LEU A 87 -9.50 3.56 -4.50
N ALA A 88 -9.89 3.71 -5.78
CA ALA A 88 -8.96 4.09 -6.83
C ALA A 88 -8.42 5.51 -6.64
N ASP A 89 -9.31 6.47 -6.38
CA ASP A 89 -8.97 7.89 -6.15
C ASP A 89 -8.05 8.09 -4.92
N ALA A 90 -8.17 7.25 -3.89
CA ALA A 90 -7.34 7.32 -2.69
C ALA A 90 -5.86 7.00 -2.95
N TRP A 91 -5.58 6.15 -3.94
CA TRP A 91 -4.23 5.72 -4.33
C TRP A 91 -3.71 6.41 -5.59
N ASP A 92 -4.48 7.32 -6.19
CA ASP A 92 -4.08 8.08 -7.36
C ASP A 92 -2.95 9.08 -7.02
N PRO A 93 -1.73 8.92 -7.58
CA PRO A 93 -0.62 9.80 -7.29
C PRO A 93 -0.90 11.27 -7.57
N GLU A 94 -1.71 11.59 -8.58
CA GLU A 94 -2.02 12.98 -8.92
C GLU A 94 -2.89 13.63 -7.81
N ARG A 95 -3.93 12.93 -7.36
CA ARG A 95 -4.79 13.40 -6.26
C ARG A 95 -4.04 13.53 -4.95
N VAL A 96 -3.20 12.55 -4.62
CA VAL A 96 -2.37 12.59 -3.42
C VAL A 96 -1.33 13.71 -3.51
N ALA A 97 -0.72 13.93 -4.69
CA ALA A 97 0.22 15.03 -4.94
C ALA A 97 -0.39 16.41 -4.69
N ARG A 98 -1.67 16.63 -5.06
CA ARG A 98 -2.38 17.90 -4.79
C ARG A 98 -2.44 18.22 -3.29
N ARG A 99 -2.45 17.21 -2.41
CA ARG A 99 -2.45 17.41 -0.95
C ARG A 99 -1.10 17.93 -0.44
N PHE A 100 -0.01 17.59 -1.13
CA PHE A 100 1.33 18.14 -0.86
C PHE A 100 1.48 19.62 -1.26
N ALA A 101 0.53 20.21 -2.00
CA ALA A 101 0.58 21.62 -2.41
C ALA A 101 0.66 22.61 -1.25
N ARG A 102 0.28 22.20 -0.04
CA ARG A 102 0.40 23.01 1.19
C ARG A 102 1.85 23.12 1.69
N SER A 103 2.74 22.23 1.25
CA SER A 103 4.16 22.26 1.64
C SER A 103 4.94 23.30 0.84
N ARG A 104 5.44 24.33 1.52
CA ARG A 104 6.27 25.37 0.89
C ARG A 104 7.69 24.90 0.57
N SER A 105 8.20 23.90 1.29
CA SER A 105 9.57 23.40 1.17
C SER A 105 9.71 22.34 0.07
N LEU A 106 8.69 21.50 -0.12
CA LEU A 106 8.76 20.36 -1.03
C LEU A 106 9.14 20.74 -2.48
N PRO A 107 8.56 21.77 -3.13
CA PRO A 107 8.92 22.10 -4.51
C PRO A 107 10.41 22.42 -4.70
N ARG A 108 11.07 23.01 -3.69
CA ARG A 108 12.51 23.31 -3.75
C ARG A 108 13.36 22.05 -3.64
N LEU A 109 12.94 21.10 -2.80
CA LEU A 109 13.63 19.82 -2.63
C LEU A 109 13.50 18.96 -3.89
N LEU A 110 12.28 18.87 -4.44
CA LEU A 110 11.99 18.13 -5.66
C LEU A 110 12.78 18.63 -6.88
N ARG A 111 12.93 19.95 -7.02
CA ARG A 111 13.76 20.55 -8.10
C ARG A 111 15.23 20.12 -8.02
N ARG A 112 15.78 19.92 -6.82
CA ARG A 112 17.18 19.47 -6.64
C ARG A 112 17.37 18.03 -7.09
N GLU A 113 16.34 17.20 -6.88
CA GLU A 113 16.32 15.79 -7.28
C GLU A 113 15.69 15.56 -8.67
N ARG A 114 15.33 16.63 -9.39
CA ARG A 114 14.67 16.57 -10.72
C ARG A 114 13.40 15.69 -10.75
N LEU A 115 12.61 15.75 -9.67
CA LEU A 115 11.33 15.03 -9.54
C LEU A 115 10.14 15.98 -9.62
N THR A 116 9.02 15.50 -10.15
CA THR A 116 7.71 16.14 -9.93
C THR A 116 7.10 15.71 -8.60
N VAL A 117 6.04 16.41 -8.15
CA VAL A 117 5.33 16.04 -6.92
C VAL A 117 4.65 14.68 -7.10
N GLU A 118 4.10 14.41 -8.29
CA GLU A 118 3.44 13.16 -8.67
C GLU A 118 4.43 11.99 -8.68
N GLN A 119 5.64 12.20 -9.24
CA GLN A 119 6.69 11.19 -9.22
C GLN A 119 7.16 10.88 -7.80
N PHE A 120 7.38 11.89 -6.97
CA PHE A 120 7.73 11.69 -5.56
C PHE A 120 6.61 10.98 -4.79
N THR A 121 5.36 11.37 -5.04
CA THR A 121 4.19 10.78 -4.38
C THR A 121 4.03 9.32 -4.76
N SER A 122 4.13 9.00 -6.05
CA SER A 122 4.06 7.61 -6.53
C SER A 122 5.19 6.74 -5.98
N LEU A 123 6.41 7.28 -5.90
CA LEU A 123 7.53 6.59 -5.24
C LEU A 123 7.24 6.33 -3.75
N ALA A 124 6.72 7.32 -3.03
CA ALA A 124 6.37 7.16 -1.62
C ALA A 124 5.23 6.14 -1.41
N LEU A 125 4.24 6.10 -2.31
CA LEU A 125 3.18 5.09 -2.32
C LEU A 125 3.72 3.68 -2.61
N ALA A 126 4.66 3.53 -3.54
CA ALA A 126 5.31 2.26 -3.84
C ALA A 126 6.12 1.74 -2.63
N ILE A 127 6.87 2.62 -1.95
CA ILE A 127 7.58 2.31 -0.70
C ILE A 127 6.56 1.90 0.39
N GLY A 128 5.49 2.66 0.57
CA GLY A 128 4.44 2.33 1.54
C GLY A 128 3.75 0.99 1.25
N ALA A 129 3.43 0.69 -0.02
CA ALA A 129 2.89 -0.60 -0.42
C ALA A 129 3.87 -1.74 -0.11
N ALA A 130 5.16 -1.54 -0.35
CA ALA A 130 6.19 -2.52 0.00
C ALA A 130 6.31 -2.74 1.52
N MET A 131 6.21 -1.68 2.33
CA MET A 131 6.16 -1.80 3.80
C MET A 131 4.98 -2.64 4.26
N ARG A 132 3.80 -2.46 3.66
CA ARG A 132 2.62 -3.27 3.98
C ARG A 132 2.78 -4.72 3.51
N ARG A 133 3.31 -4.93 2.30
CA ARG A 133 3.58 -6.28 1.77
C ARG A 133 4.57 -7.06 2.64
N SER A 134 5.54 -6.38 3.26
CA SER A 134 6.53 -7.03 4.13
C SER A 134 5.96 -7.58 5.44
N LYS A 135 4.72 -7.21 5.78
CA LYS A 135 3.99 -7.77 6.94
C LYS A 135 3.28 -9.08 6.61
N LEU A 136 3.26 -9.49 5.35
CA LEU A 136 2.65 -10.74 4.90
C LEU A 136 3.73 -11.76 4.54
N PRO A 137 3.45 -13.07 4.71
CA PRO A 137 4.37 -14.11 4.26
C PRO A 137 4.55 -14.09 2.74
N GLU A 138 5.64 -14.66 2.25
CA GLU A 138 5.96 -14.67 0.82
C GLU A 138 4.92 -15.48 0.02
N ASP A 139 4.50 -16.61 0.57
CA ASP A 139 3.55 -17.57 0.04
C ASP A 139 2.09 -17.28 0.41
N TYR A 140 1.76 -16.03 0.75
CA TYR A 140 0.39 -15.62 1.06
C TYR A 140 -0.59 -16.05 -0.05
N PRO A 141 -1.76 -16.64 0.27
CA PRO A 141 -2.65 -17.28 -0.71
C PRO A 141 -3.48 -16.27 -1.50
N TRP A 142 -2.83 -15.43 -2.31
CA TRP A 142 -3.46 -14.34 -3.06
C TRP A 142 -4.62 -14.79 -3.94
N GLU A 143 -4.46 -15.91 -4.64
CA GLU A 143 -5.47 -16.37 -5.59
C GLU A 143 -6.75 -16.84 -4.90
N ASP A 144 -6.67 -17.49 -3.74
CA ASP A 144 -7.85 -17.87 -2.95
C ASP A 144 -8.62 -16.63 -2.47
N LEU A 145 -7.90 -15.66 -1.88
CA LEU A 145 -8.50 -14.41 -1.41
C LEU A 145 -9.19 -13.66 -2.57
N LEU A 146 -8.50 -13.52 -3.70
CA LEU A 146 -9.03 -12.81 -4.86
C LEU A 146 -10.22 -13.55 -5.49
N GLN A 147 -10.21 -14.88 -5.51
CA GLN A 147 -11.31 -15.68 -6.03
C GLN A 147 -12.56 -15.54 -5.15
N ARG A 148 -12.42 -15.68 -3.82
CA ARG A 148 -13.51 -15.48 -2.86
C ARG A 148 -14.09 -14.07 -2.96
N GLY A 149 -13.23 -13.06 -2.98
CA GLY A 149 -13.63 -11.67 -3.08
C GLY A 149 -14.35 -11.32 -4.38
N ARG A 150 -13.94 -11.89 -5.52
CA ARG A 150 -14.68 -11.73 -6.79
C ARG A 150 -16.11 -12.25 -6.69
N GLY A 151 -16.33 -13.40 -6.07
CA GLY A 151 -17.67 -13.95 -5.87
C GLY A 151 -18.58 -13.03 -5.07
N ALA A 152 -18.09 -12.49 -3.95
CA ALA A 152 -18.82 -11.55 -3.12
C ALA A 152 -19.13 -10.23 -3.86
N ILE A 153 -18.13 -9.65 -4.53
CA ILE A 153 -18.28 -8.38 -5.27
C ILE A 153 -19.26 -8.55 -6.44
N ASP A 154 -19.18 -9.66 -7.18
CA ASP A 154 -20.07 -9.94 -8.30
C ASP A 154 -21.55 -10.00 -7.87
N ALA A 155 -21.83 -10.52 -6.67
CA ALA A 155 -23.18 -10.55 -6.12
C ALA A 155 -23.69 -9.12 -5.86
N LEU A 156 -22.89 -8.28 -5.22
CA LEU A 156 -23.21 -6.88 -4.95
C LEU A 156 -23.41 -6.07 -6.25
N GLN A 157 -22.57 -6.31 -7.26
CA GLN A 157 -22.65 -5.62 -8.55
C GLN A 157 -23.90 -5.96 -9.37
N ARG A 158 -24.54 -7.10 -9.10
CA ARG A 158 -25.80 -7.50 -9.75
C ARG A 158 -27.03 -7.04 -8.97
N ASP A 159 -26.85 -6.51 -7.75
CA ASP A 159 -27.97 -6.08 -6.92
C ASP A 159 -28.46 -4.67 -7.31
N GLN A 160 -29.62 -4.64 -7.96
CA GLN A 160 -30.28 -3.43 -8.44
C GLN A 160 -31.29 -2.84 -7.43
N ARG A 161 -31.46 -3.46 -6.26
CA ARG A 161 -32.42 -2.99 -5.26
C ARG A 161 -31.91 -1.68 -4.65
N LEU A 162 -32.84 -0.77 -4.35
CA LEU A 162 -32.55 0.47 -3.64
C LEU A 162 -32.09 0.17 -2.22
N PHE A 163 -30.93 0.67 -1.81
CA PHE A 163 -30.35 0.34 -0.51
C PHE A 163 -31.27 0.72 0.65
N SER A 164 -31.76 1.96 0.68
CA SER A 164 -32.74 2.45 1.69
C SER A 164 -34.05 1.66 1.74
N GLY A 165 -34.44 0.98 0.67
CA GLY A 165 -35.65 0.15 0.61
C GLY A 165 -35.47 -1.25 1.21
N LEU A 166 -34.25 -1.65 1.55
CA LEU A 166 -33.97 -2.98 2.09
C LEU A 166 -34.20 -3.04 3.61
N PRO A 167 -34.61 -4.19 4.17
CA PRO A 167 -34.64 -4.40 5.61
C PRO A 167 -33.27 -4.14 6.26
N VAL A 168 -33.27 -3.69 7.51
CA VAL A 168 -32.06 -3.34 8.28
C VAL A 168 -31.03 -4.48 8.28
N ASP A 169 -31.45 -5.71 8.56
CA ASP A 169 -30.55 -6.88 8.58
C ASP A 169 -29.95 -7.21 7.20
N VAL A 170 -30.65 -6.86 6.12
CA VAL A 170 -30.12 -7.03 4.76
C VAL A 170 -29.09 -5.94 4.48
N ARG A 171 -29.33 -4.69 4.91
CA ARG A 171 -28.37 -3.60 4.76
C ARG A 171 -27.08 -3.85 5.52
N HIS A 172 -27.17 -4.36 6.76
CA HIS A 172 -25.99 -4.74 7.54
C HIS A 172 -25.16 -5.80 6.84
N ARG A 173 -25.78 -6.90 6.40
CA ARG A 173 -25.08 -7.95 5.64
C ARG A 173 -24.43 -7.44 4.36
N LEU A 174 -25.10 -6.54 3.63
CA LEU A 174 -24.53 -5.94 2.42
C LEU A 174 -23.32 -5.05 2.74
N LEU A 175 -23.31 -4.36 3.88
CA LEU A 175 -22.15 -3.59 4.33
C LEU A 175 -20.99 -4.51 4.71
N ASP A 176 -21.27 -5.62 5.39
CA ASP A 176 -20.25 -6.64 5.71
C ASP A 176 -19.66 -7.24 4.42
N GLU A 177 -20.52 -7.57 3.45
CA GLU A 177 -20.08 -8.04 2.12
C GLU A 177 -19.28 -6.96 1.37
N ALA A 178 -19.65 -5.68 1.49
CA ALA A 178 -18.95 -4.57 0.83
C ALA A 178 -17.50 -4.41 1.30
N VAL A 179 -17.13 -4.92 2.49
CA VAL A 179 -15.74 -4.95 2.95
C VAL A 179 -14.84 -5.73 1.98
N TRP A 180 -15.38 -6.71 1.23
CA TRP A 180 -14.62 -7.40 0.18
C TRP A 180 -14.08 -6.47 -0.91
N LEU A 181 -14.73 -5.33 -1.17
CA LEU A 181 -14.21 -4.32 -2.10
C LEU A 181 -12.83 -3.82 -1.64
N HIS A 182 -12.69 -3.52 -0.35
CA HIS A 182 -11.43 -3.08 0.25
C HIS A 182 -10.40 -4.21 0.31
N ARG A 183 -10.81 -5.42 0.70
CA ARG A 183 -9.92 -6.60 0.74
C ARG A 183 -9.29 -6.86 -0.62
N VAL A 184 -10.10 -6.94 -1.68
CA VAL A 184 -9.64 -7.22 -3.05
C VAL A 184 -8.77 -6.09 -3.57
N ASP A 185 -9.16 -4.84 -3.36
CA ASP A 185 -8.41 -3.65 -3.80
C ASP A 185 -6.98 -3.63 -3.21
N ARG A 186 -6.86 -3.91 -1.91
CA ARG A 186 -5.56 -4.01 -1.22
C ARG A 186 -4.77 -5.21 -1.71
N ALA A 187 -5.39 -6.38 -1.80
CA ALA A 187 -4.72 -7.61 -2.24
C ALA A 187 -4.15 -7.48 -3.66
N GLN A 188 -4.90 -6.87 -4.60
CA GLN A 188 -4.43 -6.63 -5.96
C GLN A 188 -3.15 -5.77 -5.98
N ARG A 189 -3.12 -4.66 -5.22
CA ARG A 189 -1.94 -3.78 -5.14
C ARG A 189 -0.75 -4.49 -4.51
N LEU A 190 -0.97 -5.24 -3.42
CA LEU A 190 0.11 -5.89 -2.67
C LEU A 190 0.71 -7.07 -3.43
N ARG A 191 -0.11 -7.82 -4.19
CA ARG A 191 0.36 -8.94 -5.03
C ARG A 191 1.36 -8.49 -6.08
N GLU A 192 1.22 -7.26 -6.59
CA GLU A 192 2.09 -6.74 -7.64
C GLU A 192 3.46 -6.29 -7.10
N VAL A 193 3.61 -6.08 -5.79
CA VAL A 193 4.85 -5.56 -5.18
C VAL A 193 6.01 -6.56 -5.36
N PRO A 194 7.13 -6.14 -5.99
CA PRO A 194 8.32 -6.99 -6.15
C PRO A 194 8.98 -7.35 -4.82
N ALA A 195 9.54 -8.56 -4.73
CA ALA A 195 10.28 -9.02 -3.57
C ALA A 195 11.51 -8.14 -3.25
N GLU A 196 12.13 -7.55 -4.27
CA GLU A 196 13.25 -6.61 -4.10
C GLU A 196 12.84 -5.34 -3.36
N ASN A 197 11.61 -4.85 -3.58
CA ASN A 197 11.10 -3.70 -2.85
C ASN A 197 10.84 -4.06 -1.39
N VAL A 198 10.34 -5.28 -1.13
CA VAL A 198 10.16 -5.82 0.23
C VAL A 198 11.50 -5.92 0.96
N ALA A 199 12.52 -6.47 0.30
CA ALA A 199 13.87 -6.57 0.86
C ALA A 199 14.46 -5.17 1.15
N LEU A 200 14.26 -4.21 0.25
CA LEU A 200 14.71 -2.83 0.42
C LEU A 200 14.07 -2.17 1.64
N VAL A 201 12.74 -2.25 1.80
CA VAL A 201 12.08 -1.63 2.97
C VAL A 201 12.45 -2.32 4.28
N ASN A 202 12.64 -3.64 4.27
CA ASN A 202 13.08 -4.38 5.46
C ASN A 202 14.49 -3.97 5.90
N LYS A 203 15.39 -3.70 4.94
CA LYS A 203 16.74 -3.19 5.22
C LYS A 203 16.71 -1.81 5.91
N HIS A 204 15.67 -1.01 5.67
CA HIS A 204 15.54 0.36 6.18
C HIS A 204 14.35 0.53 7.14
N ALA A 205 13.90 -0.56 7.78
CA ALA A 205 12.65 -0.62 8.53
C ALA A 205 12.57 0.42 9.67
N ASP A 206 13.64 0.55 10.46
CA ASP A 206 13.67 1.48 11.60
C ASP A 206 13.47 2.93 11.17
N TRP A 207 14.21 3.37 10.15
CA TRP A 207 14.09 4.73 9.63
C TRP A 207 12.72 4.97 8.97
N LEU A 208 12.19 3.98 8.25
CA LEU A 208 10.86 4.07 7.65
C LEU A 208 9.75 4.16 8.71
N ALA A 209 9.89 3.47 9.84
CA ALA A 209 8.93 3.55 10.95
C ALA A 209 8.85 4.95 11.58
N GLU A 210 9.93 5.73 11.52
CA GLU A 210 9.95 7.11 12.02
C GLU A 210 9.30 8.11 11.06
N VAL A 211 9.43 7.91 9.74
CA VAL A 211 9.06 8.93 8.75
C VAL A 211 7.79 8.64 7.96
N MET A 212 7.35 7.38 7.91
CA MET A 212 6.17 6.97 7.16
C MET A 212 4.93 6.96 8.06
N PRO A 213 3.75 7.34 7.54
CA PRO A 213 2.50 7.25 8.30
C PRO A 213 2.24 5.87 8.88
N GLN A 214 1.64 5.83 10.07
CA GLN A 214 1.34 4.61 10.82
C GLN A 214 0.57 3.56 9.99
N PHE A 215 -0.30 4.00 9.08
CA PHE A 215 -1.07 3.13 8.18
C PHE A 215 -0.20 2.17 7.34
N PHE A 216 1.01 2.56 6.96
CA PHE A 216 1.91 1.68 6.20
C PHE A 216 2.66 0.67 7.08
N GLN A 217 2.60 0.84 8.40
CA GLN A 217 3.30 0.02 9.37
C GLN A 217 2.44 -1.14 9.89
N SER A 218 1.10 -1.01 9.80
CA SER A 218 0.16 -2.04 10.24
C SER A 218 0.04 -3.18 9.23
N HIS A 219 -0.41 -4.34 9.70
CA HIS A 219 -0.72 -5.45 8.82
C HIS A 219 -1.83 -5.04 7.83
N PRO A 220 -1.69 -5.37 6.54
CA PRO A 220 -2.51 -4.78 5.49
C PRO A 220 -3.99 -5.15 5.52
N LEU A 221 -4.34 -6.24 6.21
CA LEU A 221 -5.65 -6.85 6.16
C LEU A 221 -6.38 -6.87 7.51
N ASP A 222 -5.75 -6.45 8.62
CA ASP A 222 -6.32 -6.58 9.98
C ASP A 222 -7.67 -5.89 10.16
N ASP A 223 -7.87 -4.73 9.55
CA ASP A 223 -9.08 -3.93 9.64
C ASP A 223 -10.16 -4.36 8.65
N VAL A 224 -9.79 -5.19 7.67
CA VAL A 224 -10.71 -5.65 6.63
C VAL A 224 -11.05 -7.11 6.77
N THR A 225 -10.22 -7.97 7.37
CA THR A 225 -10.55 -9.39 7.55
C THR A 225 -11.35 -9.63 8.82
N ASP A 226 -12.35 -10.52 8.73
CA ASP A 226 -13.02 -11.03 9.92
C ASP A 226 -12.10 -12.06 10.56
N MET A 227 -11.51 -11.71 11.71
CA MET A 227 -10.58 -12.60 12.41
C MET A 227 -11.22 -13.96 12.75
N LEU A 228 -12.55 -14.03 12.90
CA LEU A 228 -13.28 -15.26 13.15
C LEU A 228 -13.30 -16.18 11.93
N GLU A 229 -13.38 -15.63 10.71
CA GLU A 229 -13.34 -16.41 9.47
C GLU A 229 -11.91 -16.86 9.10
N GLU A 230 -10.89 -16.04 9.38
CA GLU A 230 -9.51 -16.33 8.97
C GLU A 230 -8.76 -17.23 9.96
N TYR A 231 -9.05 -17.12 11.26
CA TYR A 231 -8.39 -17.93 12.30
C TYR A 231 -9.30 -18.97 12.94
N GLY A 232 -10.59 -18.95 12.61
CA GLY A 232 -11.61 -19.76 13.26
C GLY A 232 -11.99 -19.22 14.64
N LEU A 233 -13.14 -19.65 15.16
CA LEU A 233 -13.38 -19.60 16.59
C LEU A 233 -12.38 -20.55 17.27
N PRO A 234 -11.65 -20.13 18.34
CA PRO A 234 -10.79 -21.04 19.11
C PRO A 234 -11.63 -21.99 19.97
N PHE A 235 -12.84 -22.31 19.52
CA PHE A 235 -13.81 -23.19 20.13
C PHE A 235 -14.26 -24.16 19.05
N SER A 236 -14.09 -25.44 19.30
CA SER A 236 -14.65 -26.50 18.46
C SER A 236 -15.78 -27.19 19.22
N GLU A 237 -16.92 -27.33 18.56
CA GLU A 237 -17.99 -28.23 19.00
C GLU A 237 -17.65 -29.66 18.58
N LEU A 238 -17.81 -30.62 19.49
CA LEU A 238 -17.81 -32.03 19.11
C LEU A 238 -19.09 -32.29 18.31
N ALA A 239 -18.97 -32.98 17.17
CA ALA A 239 -20.02 -33.15 16.16
C ALA A 239 -21.32 -33.83 16.63
N GLU A 240 -21.45 -34.19 17.91
CA GLU A 240 -22.51 -35.06 18.41
C GLU A 240 -23.49 -34.40 19.41
N THR A 241 -23.26 -33.17 19.90
CA THR A 241 -24.05 -32.67 21.05
C THR A 241 -24.60 -31.25 20.95
N GLY A 242 -23.95 -30.32 20.25
CA GLY A 242 -24.46 -28.94 20.06
C GLY A 242 -24.78 -28.21 21.37
N ARG A 243 -24.04 -28.51 22.45
CA ARG A 243 -24.23 -27.88 23.76
C ARG A 243 -23.06 -26.96 24.11
N ASP A 244 -23.40 -25.75 24.57
CA ASP A 244 -22.44 -24.70 24.93
C ASP A 244 -21.47 -25.09 26.06
N ASP A 245 -21.83 -26.05 26.92
CA ASP A 245 -21.01 -26.53 28.04
C ASP A 245 -19.85 -27.45 27.61
N GLU A 246 -19.82 -27.84 26.33
CA GLU A 246 -18.80 -28.73 25.76
C GLU A 246 -17.83 -28.01 24.81
N LEU A 247 -17.92 -26.68 24.68
CA LEU A 247 -16.99 -25.86 23.90
C LEU A 247 -15.58 -25.95 24.51
N ARG A 248 -14.63 -26.54 23.77
CA ARG A 248 -13.24 -26.63 24.19
C ARG A 248 -12.42 -25.48 23.63
N TRP A 249 -11.79 -24.72 24.52
CA TRP A 249 -10.85 -23.68 24.15
C TRP A 249 -9.55 -24.28 23.60
N ASN A 250 -9.17 -23.88 22.39
CA ASN A 250 -7.89 -24.24 21.78
C ASN A 250 -6.90 -23.06 21.83
N PRO A 251 -5.95 -23.06 22.76
CA PRO A 251 -4.98 -21.97 22.89
C PRO A 251 -4.06 -21.82 21.68
N ALA A 252 -3.89 -22.86 20.85
CA ALA A 252 -3.05 -22.80 19.65
C ALA A 252 -3.70 -22.00 18.50
N GLN A 253 -5.01 -21.78 18.55
CA GLN A 253 -5.78 -20.99 17.58
C GLN A 253 -6.22 -19.63 18.16
N ALA A 254 -5.85 -19.34 19.40
CA ALA A 254 -6.25 -18.12 20.08
C ALA A 254 -5.25 -16.98 19.84
N VAL A 255 -5.75 -15.81 19.42
CA VAL A 255 -4.97 -14.57 19.39
C VAL A 255 -4.95 -13.96 20.79
N ILE A 256 -3.83 -14.07 21.49
CA ILE A 256 -3.64 -13.50 22.82
C ILE A 256 -3.13 -12.06 22.67
N GLY A 257 -4.00 -11.08 22.91
CA GLY A 257 -3.59 -9.68 23.01
C GLY A 257 -2.65 -9.48 24.21
N ARG A 258 -1.46 -8.91 23.98
CA ARG A 258 -0.58 -8.46 25.06
C ARG A 258 -0.98 -7.04 25.45
N ALA A 259 -1.50 -6.87 26.66
CA ALA A 259 -1.55 -5.54 27.27
C ALA A 259 -0.10 -5.04 27.40
N ALA A 260 0.18 -3.85 26.87
CA ALA A 260 1.45 -3.19 27.13
C ALA A 260 1.58 -2.93 28.65
N PRO A 261 2.79 -3.05 29.23
CA PRO A 261 3.04 -2.75 30.64
C PRO A 261 2.76 -1.29 30.99
#